data_AF-A0A699JF21-F1
#
_entry.id   AF-A0A699JF21-F1
#
_cell.length_a   1.000
_cell.length_b   1.000
_cell.length_c   1.000
_cell.angle_alpha   90.00
_cell.angle_beta   90.00
_cell.angle_gamma   90.00
#
_symmetry.space_group_name_H-M   'P 1'
#
loop_
_entity.id
_entity.type
_entity.pdbx_description
1 polymer ?
#
loop_
_entity_poly.entity_id
_entity_poly.type
_entity_poly.pdbx_seq_one_letter_code
_entity_poly.pdbx_strand_id
1 'polypeptide(L)'
;MEAFQKIPQNPHFRPLLEGVKESAREGLAIGTMATFSTVVDSINRLRFEDPRSTIEDCLETLVELESNGFNVEVIRDRLTCLLLLKVKQEELEDGSKGVIKEGRMEIRG
;
A
#
# COMPACT_ATOMS: atom_id res chain seq x y z
N MET A 1 5.50 16.65 4.18
CA MET A 1 6.58 16.69 3.16
C MET A 1 7.87 15.95 3.57
N GLU A 2 8.03 15.44 4.80
CA GLU A 2 9.22 14.66 5.18
C GLU A 2 9.49 13.46 4.26
N ALA A 3 8.43 12.88 3.68
CA ALA A 3 8.54 11.80 2.69
C ALA A 3 9.53 12.13 1.56
N PHE A 4 9.51 13.35 1.04
CA PHE A 4 10.39 13.79 -0.06
C PHE A 4 11.84 14.04 0.37
N GLN A 5 12.08 14.24 1.67
CA GLN A 5 13.44 14.32 2.20
C GLN A 5 14.06 12.92 2.35
N LYS A 6 13.25 11.93 2.72
CA LYS A 6 13.66 10.53 2.90
C LYS A 6 13.74 9.78 1.57
N ILE A 7 12.81 10.07 0.66
CA ILE A 7 12.67 9.47 -0.65
C ILE A 7 12.53 10.60 -1.66
N PRO A 8 13.64 11.17 -2.16
CA PRO A 8 13.59 12.22 -3.17
C PRO A 8 12.86 11.76 -4.44
N GLN A 9 12.00 12.61 -4.98
CA GLN A 9 11.16 12.32 -6.14
C GLN A 9 11.30 13.41 -7.20
N ASN A 10 11.18 13.03 -8.48
CA ASN A 10 11.10 13.95 -9.61
C ASN A 10 10.06 13.46 -10.65
N PRO A 11 8.76 13.47 -10.28
CA PRO A 11 7.69 12.98 -11.15
C PRO A 11 7.49 13.85 -12.38
N HIS A 12 7.12 13.23 -13.50
CA HIS A 12 7.03 13.90 -14.79
C HIS A 12 5.62 14.45 -15.11
N PHE A 13 4.57 13.97 -14.43
CA PHE A 13 3.18 14.43 -14.58
C PHE A 13 2.67 14.48 -16.03
N ARG A 14 3.17 13.59 -16.89
CA ARG A 14 2.82 13.54 -18.32
C ARG A 14 1.34 13.24 -18.53
N PRO A 15 0.68 12.37 -17.74
CA PRO A 15 -0.75 12.15 -17.86
C PRO A 15 -1.59 13.44 -17.70
N LEU A 16 -1.11 14.42 -16.94
CA LEU A 16 -1.82 15.71 -16.76
C LEU A 16 -1.73 16.62 -18.00
N LEU A 17 -0.93 16.29 -19.00
CA LEU A 17 -0.88 17.04 -20.25
C LEU A 17 -2.05 16.69 -21.18
N GLU A 18 -2.61 15.50 -21.03
CA GLU A 18 -3.67 14.95 -21.87
C GLU A 18 -5.03 15.09 -21.17
N GLY A 19 -6.01 15.67 -21.83
CA GLY A 19 -7.39 15.75 -21.32
C GLY A 19 -7.63 16.70 -20.13
N VAL A 20 -6.58 17.24 -19.51
CA VAL A 20 -6.67 18.18 -18.38
C VAL A 20 -6.45 19.62 -18.86
N LYS A 21 -7.35 20.53 -18.45
CA LYS A 21 -7.22 21.98 -18.68
C LYS A 21 -5.97 22.51 -18.00
N GLU A 22 -5.21 23.36 -18.70
CA GLU A 22 -3.96 23.94 -18.19
C GLU A 22 -4.11 24.57 -16.80
N SER A 23 -5.21 25.31 -16.58
CA SER A 23 -5.53 25.96 -15.31
C SER A 23 -5.72 24.99 -14.13
N ALA A 24 -5.91 23.69 -14.37
CA ALA A 24 -6.10 22.66 -13.35
C ALA A 24 -4.83 21.82 -13.11
N ARG A 25 -3.84 21.87 -14.01
CA ARG A 25 -2.67 20.96 -13.98
C ARG A 25 -1.84 21.13 -12.71
N GLU A 26 -1.59 22.38 -12.30
CA GLU A 26 -0.81 22.67 -11.09
C GLU A 26 -1.49 22.09 -9.84
N GLY A 27 -2.79 22.33 -9.68
CA GLY A 27 -3.55 21.81 -8.54
C GLY A 27 -3.54 20.28 -8.49
N LEU A 28 -3.68 19.62 -9.64
CA LEU A 28 -3.61 18.16 -9.72
C LEU A 28 -2.22 17.64 -9.40
N ALA A 29 -1.16 18.25 -9.93
CA ALA A 29 0.22 17.86 -9.61
C ALA A 29 0.53 18.00 -8.12
N ILE A 30 0.11 19.11 -7.49
CA ILE A 30 0.23 19.31 -6.03
C ILE A 30 -0.56 18.25 -5.28
N GLY A 31 -1.78 17.94 -5.72
CA GLY A 31 -2.61 16.88 -5.16
C GLY A 31 -1.90 15.52 -5.20
N THR A 32 -1.34 15.13 -6.34
CA THR A 32 -0.60 13.88 -6.50
C THR A 32 0.66 13.83 -5.62
N MET A 33 1.38 14.96 -5.47
CA MET A 33 2.50 15.07 -4.53
C MET A 33 2.05 14.87 -3.07
N ALA A 34 0.91 15.46 -2.70
CA ALA A 34 0.34 15.27 -1.37
C ALA A 34 -0.06 13.80 -1.14
N THR A 35 -0.67 13.15 -2.13
CA THR A 35 -1.00 11.72 -2.10
C THR A 35 0.24 10.86 -1.83
N PHE A 36 1.35 11.09 -2.54
CA PHE A 36 2.61 10.38 -2.26
C PHE A 36 3.06 10.52 -0.81
N SER A 37 3.06 11.75 -0.27
CA SER A 37 3.45 11.98 1.14
C SER A 37 2.51 11.23 2.10
N THR A 38 1.21 11.26 1.85
CA THR A 38 0.22 10.56 2.68
C THR A 38 0.42 9.04 2.63
N VAL A 39 0.66 8.45 1.46
CA VAL A 39 0.94 7.01 1.33
C VAL A 39 2.20 6.62 2.11
N VAL A 40 3.29 7.37 1.96
CA VAL A 40 4.53 7.11 2.72
C VAL A 40 4.30 7.19 4.23
N ASP A 41 3.53 8.19 4.69
CA ASP A 41 3.22 8.36 6.11
C ASP A 41 2.30 7.24 6.62
N SER A 42 1.31 6.81 5.84
CA SER A 42 0.44 5.66 6.15
C SER A 42 1.26 4.38 6.30
N ILE A 43 2.19 4.11 5.38
CA ILE A 43 3.05 2.92 5.42
C ILE A 43 3.99 2.95 6.63
N ASN A 44 4.45 4.12 7.04
CA ASN A 44 5.26 4.26 8.26
C ASN A 44 4.45 4.07 9.55
N ARG A 45 3.12 4.22 9.48
CA ARG A 45 2.20 4.02 10.61
C ARG A 45 1.55 2.64 10.62
N LEU A 46 1.71 1.86 9.56
CA LEU A 46 1.17 0.50 9.45
C LEU A 46 1.58 -0.34 10.66
N ARG A 47 0.59 -0.96 11.27
CA ARG A 47 0.70 -1.91 12.36
C ARG A 47 0.35 -3.30 11.87
N PHE A 48 0.74 -4.29 12.64
CA PHE A 48 0.48 -5.68 12.31
C PHE A 48 -1.02 -6.01 12.31
N GLU A 49 -1.78 -5.35 13.20
CA GLU A 49 -3.22 -5.52 13.37
C GLU A 49 -4.04 -4.82 12.28
N ASP A 50 -3.43 -3.94 11.48
CA ASP A 50 -4.16 -3.22 10.44
C ASP A 50 -4.71 -4.19 9.39
N PRO A 51 -5.89 -3.95 8.81
CA PRO A 51 -6.45 -4.83 7.79
C PRO A 51 -5.52 -5.03 6.60
N ARG A 52 -5.59 -6.22 5.98
CA ARG A 52 -4.86 -6.52 4.75
C ARG A 52 -5.21 -5.55 3.63
N SER A 53 -6.49 -5.16 3.54
CA SER A 53 -6.97 -4.18 2.57
C SER A 53 -6.20 -2.87 2.62
N THR A 54 -5.73 -2.42 3.79
CA THR A 54 -4.91 -1.20 3.90
C THR A 54 -3.62 -1.28 3.08
N ILE A 55 -2.99 -2.46 3.02
CA ILE A 55 -1.79 -2.68 2.21
C ILE A 55 -2.14 -2.72 0.72
N GLU A 56 -3.26 -3.35 0.38
CA GLU A 56 -3.74 -3.47 -1.01
C GLU A 56 -4.15 -2.10 -1.58
N ASP A 57 -4.87 -1.28 -0.81
CA ASP A 57 -5.23 0.10 -1.17
C ASP A 57 -3.99 0.97 -1.42
N CYS A 58 -2.95 0.80 -0.58
CA CYS A 58 -1.67 1.50 -0.79
C CYS A 58 -1.00 1.05 -2.10
N LEU A 59 -0.98 -0.26 -2.38
CA LEU A 59 -0.41 -0.80 -3.62
C LEU A 59 -1.13 -0.28 -4.87
N GLU A 60 -2.47 -0.20 -4.84
CA GLU A 60 -3.27 0.39 -5.91
C GLU A 60 -2.89 1.86 -6.13
N THR A 61 -2.79 2.63 -5.06
CA THR A 61 -2.37 4.04 -5.13
C THR A 61 -0.96 4.18 -5.73
N LEU A 62 -0.03 3.26 -5.46
CA LEU A 62 1.30 3.29 -6.05
C LEU A 62 1.29 3.14 -7.57
N VAL A 63 0.32 2.41 -8.14
CA VAL A 63 0.17 2.28 -9.60
C VAL A 63 -0.16 3.63 -10.23
N GLU A 64 -1.09 4.38 -9.62
CA GLU A 64 -1.45 5.72 -10.09
C GLU A 64 -0.28 6.70 -9.98
N LEU A 65 0.47 6.64 -8.88
CA LEU A 65 1.66 7.46 -8.66
C LEU A 65 2.76 7.14 -9.67
N GLU A 66 3.04 5.85 -9.93
CA GLU A 66 4.02 5.44 -10.93
C GLU A 66 3.68 5.95 -12.33
N SER A 67 2.40 5.94 -12.70
CA SER A 67 1.94 6.49 -13.99
C SER A 67 2.24 8.00 -14.14
N ASN A 68 2.30 8.72 -13.03
CA ASN A 68 2.68 10.14 -12.97
C ASN A 68 4.20 10.36 -12.88
N GLY A 69 4.99 9.30 -12.84
CA GLY A 69 6.45 9.33 -12.86
C GLY A 69 7.11 9.27 -11.48
N PHE A 70 6.36 8.91 -10.43
CA PHE A 70 6.96 8.70 -9.12
C PHE A 70 7.77 7.40 -9.12
N ASN A 71 8.94 7.42 -8.49
CA ASN A 71 9.70 6.22 -8.17
C ASN A 71 9.11 5.58 -6.90
N VAL A 72 8.37 4.50 -7.09
CA VAL A 72 7.66 3.80 -6.02
C VAL A 72 8.21 2.39 -5.74
N GLU A 73 9.28 1.97 -6.43
CA GLU A 73 9.81 0.59 -6.39
C GLU A 73 10.12 0.15 -4.94
N VAL A 74 10.90 0.95 -4.21
CA VAL A 74 11.27 0.66 -2.81
C VAL A 74 10.04 0.54 -1.90
N ILE A 75 9.03 1.36 -2.15
CA ILE A 75 7.80 1.36 -1.34
C ILE A 75 6.96 0.11 -1.67
N ARG A 76 6.84 -0.21 -2.96
CA ARG A 76 6.15 -1.38 -3.47
C ARG A 76 6.76 -2.66 -2.90
N ASP A 77 8.07 -2.82 -2.98
CA ASP A 77 8.77 -4.00 -2.46
C ASP A 77 8.50 -4.22 -0.97
N ARG A 78 8.56 -3.13 -0.18
CA ARG A 78 8.23 -3.18 1.25
C ARG A 78 6.79 -3.61 1.50
N LEU A 79 5.83 -3.05 0.76
CA LEU A 79 4.41 -3.42 0.88
C LEU A 79 4.16 -4.87 0.45
N THR A 80 4.75 -5.33 -0.64
CA THR A 80 4.64 -6.71 -1.11
C THR A 80 5.21 -7.69 -0.09
N CYS A 81 6.33 -7.35 0.55
CA CYS A 81 6.88 -8.16 1.64
C CYS A 81 5.92 -8.23 2.85
N LEU A 82 5.35 -7.09 3.26
CA LEU A 82 4.37 -7.04 4.35
C LEU A 82 3.11 -7.85 4.02
N LEU A 83 2.61 -7.74 2.78
CA LEU A 83 1.45 -8.50 2.31
C LEU A 83 1.71 -10.00 2.38
N LEU A 84 2.88 -10.46 1.92
CA LEU A 84 3.26 -11.87 1.99
C LEU A 84 3.31 -12.39 3.43
N LEU A 85 3.85 -11.60 4.37
CA LEU A 85 3.86 -11.97 5.78
C LEU A 85 2.45 -12.09 6.35
N LYS A 86 1.54 -11.21 5.94
CA LYS A 86 0.16 -11.20 6.38
C LYS A 86 -0.64 -12.40 5.85
N VAL A 87 -0.46 -12.73 4.58
CA VAL A 87 -1.05 -13.94 3.97
C VAL A 87 -0.62 -15.19 4.75
N LYS A 88 0.68 -15.33 5.05
CA LYS A 88 1.18 -16.48 5.81
C LYS A 88 0.62 -16.53 7.23
N GLN A 89 0.42 -15.39 7.88
CA GLN A 89 -0.22 -15.33 9.19
C GLN A 89 -1.68 -15.82 9.12
N GLU A 90 -2.45 -15.32 8.15
CA GLU A 90 -3.85 -15.72 7.93
C GLU A 90 -3.95 -17.24 7.73
N GLU A 91 -3.07 -17.83 6.92
CA GLU A 91 -2.96 -19.27 6.71
C GLU A 91 -2.66 -20.05 8.00
N LEU A 92 -1.74 -19.56 8.83
CA LEU A 92 -1.39 -20.19 10.11
C LEU A 92 -2.53 -20.12 11.14
N GLU A 93 -3.24 -18.99 11.19
CA GLU A 93 -4.39 -18.82 12.07
C GLU A 93 -5.55 -19.75 11.67
N ASP A 94 -5.81 -19.88 10.38
CA ASP A 94 -6.86 -20.77 9.88
C ASP A 94 -6.50 -22.24 10.05
N GLY A 95 -5.23 -22.61 9.84
CA GLY A 95 -4.72 -23.95 10.17
C GLY A 95 -4.86 -24.28 11.65
N SER A 96 -4.55 -23.34 12.54
CA SER A 96 -4.68 -23.52 14.00
C SER A 96 -6.14 -23.70 14.44
N LYS A 97 -7.09 -22.97 13.82
CA LYS A 97 -8.53 -23.15 14.05
C LYS A 97 -9.02 -24.52 13.58
N GLY A 98 -8.46 -25.06 12.49
CA GLY A 98 -8.74 -26.41 12.00
C GLY A 98 -8.35 -27.49 13.01
N VAL A 99 -7.12 -27.43 13.51
CA VAL A 99 -6.59 -28.40 14.49
C VAL A 99 -7.38 -28.39 15.82
N ILE A 100 -7.79 -27.20 16.31
CA ILE A 100 -8.60 -27.11 17.55
C ILE A 100 -10.00 -27.73 17.37
N LYS A 101 -10.60 -27.59 16.18
CA LYS A 101 -11.90 -28.19 15.88
C LYS A 101 -11.81 -29.71 15.80
N GLU A 102 -10.77 -30.23 15.16
CA GLU A 102 -10.55 -31.67 15.00
C GLU A 102 -10.26 -32.34 16.35
N GLY A 103 -9.36 -31.75 17.15
CA GLY A 103 -9.09 -32.21 18.51
C GLY A 103 -10.33 -32.19 19.41
N ARG A 104 -11.24 -31.20 19.29
CA ARG A 104 -12.50 -31.16 20.08
C ARG A 104 -13.53 -32.23 19.66
N MET A 105 -13.48 -32.72 18.43
CA MET A 105 -14.37 -33.80 17.98
C MET A 105 -13.87 -35.16 18.46
N GLU A 106 -12.56 -35.38 18.54
CA GLU A 106 -11.98 -36.64 19.03
C GLU A 106 -12.18 -36.89 20.54
N ILE A 107 -12.25 -35.85 21.38
CA ILE A 107 -12.49 -36.00 22.83
C ILE A 107 -13.96 -36.29 23.20
N ARG A 108 -14.87 -36.31 22.23
CA ARG A 108 -16.31 -36.50 22.43
C ARG A 108 -16.85 -37.85 21.93
N GLY A 109 -15.99 -38.72 21.39
CA GLY A 109 -16.31 -40.11 21.02
C GLY A 109 -15.86 -41.10 22.08
#